data_AF-A0AAV2LY74-F1
#
_entry.id   AF-A0AAV2LY74-F1
#
_cell.length_a   1.000
_cell.length_b   1.000
_cell.length_c   1.000
_cell.angle_alpha   90.00
_cell.angle_beta   90.00
_cell.angle_gamma   90.00
#
_symmetry.space_group_name_H-M   'P 1'
#
loop_
_entity.id
_entity.type
_entity.pdbx_description
1 polymer ?
#
loop_
_entity_poly.entity_id
_entity_poly.type
_entity_poly.pdbx_seq_one_letter_code
_entity_poly.pdbx_strand_id
1 'polypeptide(L)'
;MAQFFRGNLAGLMIRSGKLENKKVIDCLYTCKEGLDVQLPEEVASAVKVDFNPNQSSLSVEGDDIDAFDKVMQHISYLNSRQFPTPGIRHLRISTTVKCFNEETCVAVPDAEGYVMVLQPEEPKISLSGIDHFARSSAEFESPEGVTLFPELRIVSTITREVEADPETEVTEGNEDDPTVQETVVSEEIMHNLDTCEVTAIGDELDGEHESLELDVSQLQQRGLEMSASNLGLVITGVNTMSNYEQVLHLIRYKNWHTEALFDRKFKLVCSELNGRYISNDFKVEVSV
;
A
#
# COMPACT_ATOMS: atom_id res chain seq x y z
N MET A 1 -32.20 1.95 -15.35
CA MET A 1 -31.50 2.97 -14.55
C MET A 1 -30.17 2.35 -14.13
N ALA A 2 -28.97 2.81 -14.44
CA ALA A 2 -28.46 4.05 -15.01
C ALA A 2 -27.11 3.74 -15.71
N GLN A 3 -26.84 4.32 -16.88
CA GLN A 3 -25.53 4.28 -17.56
C GLN A 3 -25.06 5.72 -17.79
N PHE A 4 -24.41 6.32 -16.78
CA PHE A 4 -23.92 7.70 -16.87
C PHE A 4 -22.41 7.84 -16.65
N PHE A 5 -21.69 6.77 -16.32
CA PHE A 5 -20.24 6.85 -16.25
C PHE A 5 -19.63 6.59 -17.63
N ARG A 6 -18.94 7.59 -18.17
CA ARG A 6 -18.08 7.47 -19.37
C ARG A 6 -16.65 7.80 -18.95
N GLY A 7 -15.87 6.77 -18.66
CA GLY A 7 -14.48 6.87 -18.20
C GLY A 7 -13.95 5.52 -17.72
N ASN A 8 -12.69 5.47 -17.31
CA ASN A 8 -12.09 4.30 -16.67
C ASN A 8 -11.95 4.54 -15.16
N LEU A 9 -12.34 3.56 -14.34
CA LEU A 9 -12.15 3.55 -12.89
C LEU A 9 -11.12 2.47 -12.55
N ALA A 10 -10.04 2.84 -11.87
CA ALA A 10 -8.98 1.91 -11.43
C ALA A 10 -9.31 1.21 -10.10
N GLY A 11 -10.59 1.05 -9.77
CA GLY A 11 -11.08 0.42 -8.54
C GLY A 11 -12.26 1.18 -7.93
N LEU A 12 -13.33 0.46 -7.60
CA LEU A 12 -14.49 0.97 -6.87
C LEU A 12 -14.94 -0.12 -5.89
N MET A 13 -14.95 0.19 -4.60
CA MET A 13 -15.48 -0.69 -3.57
C MET A 13 -16.67 -0.01 -2.89
N ILE A 14 -17.86 -0.62 -3.01
CA ILE A 14 -19.10 -0.11 -2.43
C ILE A 14 -19.40 -0.90 -1.16
N ARG A 15 -19.40 -0.24 0.00
CA ARG A 15 -19.83 -0.87 1.27
C ARG A 15 -21.31 -0.58 1.49
N SER A 16 -22.16 -1.57 1.29
CA SER A 16 -23.60 -1.42 1.53
C SER A 16 -23.89 -1.19 3.02
N GLY A 17 -24.71 -0.19 3.35
CA GLY A 17 -25.14 0.11 4.72
C GLY A 17 -24.17 0.93 5.58
N LYS A 18 -23.01 1.34 5.06
CA LYS A 18 -22.04 2.18 5.78
C LYS A 18 -21.72 3.45 4.99
N LEU A 19 -21.91 4.62 5.61
CA LEU A 19 -21.54 5.92 5.06
C LEU A 19 -20.04 6.14 5.24
N GLU A 20 -19.36 6.56 4.18
CA GLU A 20 -17.91 6.72 4.20
C GLU A 20 -17.49 8.03 4.86
N ASN A 21 -16.27 8.07 5.42
CA ASN A 21 -15.82 9.23 6.19
C ASN A 21 -15.67 10.46 5.27
N LYS A 22 -16.09 11.64 5.75
CA LYS A 22 -15.88 12.91 5.06
C LYS A 22 -14.43 13.10 4.60
N LYS A 23 -13.44 12.69 5.41
CA LYS A 23 -12.01 12.74 5.01
C LYS A 23 -11.70 11.94 3.75
N VAL A 24 -12.34 10.78 3.56
CA VAL A 24 -12.17 9.93 2.37
C VAL A 24 -12.86 10.56 1.17
N ILE A 25 -14.01 11.19 1.38
CA ILE A 25 -14.71 11.95 0.32
C ILE A 25 -13.91 13.19 -0.09
N ASP A 26 -13.38 13.95 0.86
CA ASP A 26 -12.54 15.12 0.60
C ASP A 26 -11.26 14.71 -0.16
N CYS A 27 -10.70 13.53 0.16
CA CYS A 27 -9.58 12.94 -0.57
C CYS A 27 -9.90 12.63 -2.05
N LEU A 28 -11.17 12.42 -2.43
CA LEU A 28 -11.55 12.26 -3.84
C LEU A 28 -11.46 13.58 -4.62
N TYR A 29 -11.56 14.72 -3.92
CA TYR A 29 -11.58 16.05 -4.53
C TYR A 29 -10.21 16.76 -4.49
N THR A 30 -9.26 16.26 -3.70
CA THR A 30 -7.89 16.80 -3.64
C THR A 30 -6.92 15.97 -4.48
N CYS A 31 -6.18 16.63 -5.38
CA CYS A 31 -5.11 15.97 -6.12
C CYS A 31 -3.97 15.57 -5.17
N LYS A 32 -3.59 14.28 -5.19
CA LYS A 32 -2.41 13.78 -4.46
C LYS A 32 -1.09 14.10 -5.16
N GLU A 33 -1.14 14.76 -6.31
CA GLU A 33 0.03 15.12 -7.11
C GLU A 33 -0.25 16.47 -7.76
N GLY A 34 0.66 17.43 -7.62
CA GLY A 34 0.49 18.78 -8.13
C GLY A 34 1.66 19.70 -7.79
N LEU A 35 1.48 20.99 -8.08
CA LEU A 35 2.36 22.06 -7.64
C LEU A 35 1.82 22.65 -6.34
N ASP A 36 2.72 22.98 -5.43
CA ASP A 36 2.43 23.66 -4.17
C ASP A 36 3.36 24.87 -4.01
N VAL A 37 2.89 25.90 -3.30
CA VAL A 37 3.67 27.11 -3.01
C VAL A 37 3.42 27.54 -1.57
N GLN A 38 4.48 27.57 -0.78
CA GLN A 38 4.44 28.06 0.60
C GLN A 38 5.15 29.41 0.68
N LEU A 39 4.39 30.48 0.89
CA LEU A 39 4.91 31.86 0.93
C LEU A 39 4.88 32.44 2.34
N PRO A 40 5.90 33.24 2.73
CA PRO A 40 5.80 34.14 3.88
C PRO A 40 4.65 35.14 3.69
N GLU A 41 3.96 35.52 4.77
CA GLU A 41 2.79 36.43 4.73
C GLU A 41 3.08 37.76 4.00
N GLU A 42 4.29 38.29 4.15
CA GLU A 42 4.73 39.53 3.51
C GLU A 42 4.70 39.44 1.98
N VAL A 43 5.15 38.31 1.42
CA VAL A 43 5.18 38.06 -0.04
C VAL A 43 3.80 37.72 -0.56
N ALA A 44 3.01 36.98 0.22
CA ALA A 44 1.64 36.60 -0.14
C ALA A 44 0.72 37.82 -0.35
N SER A 45 1.05 38.97 0.26
CA SER A 45 0.29 40.21 0.09
C SER A 45 0.68 41.02 -1.16
N ALA A 46 1.88 40.79 -1.72
CA ALA A 46 2.43 41.52 -2.86
C ALA A 46 2.11 40.88 -4.22
N VAL A 47 1.85 39.57 -4.22
CA VAL A 47 1.53 38.80 -5.44
C VAL A 47 0.20 38.06 -5.30
N LYS A 48 -0.51 37.93 -6.40
CA LYS A 48 -1.69 37.08 -6.53
C LYS A 48 -1.26 35.72 -7.05
N VAL A 49 -1.60 34.67 -6.31
CA VAL A 49 -1.30 33.28 -6.65
C VAL A 49 -2.60 32.53 -6.86
N ASP A 50 -2.80 31.99 -8.07
CA ASP A 50 -3.97 31.19 -8.43
C ASP A 50 -3.55 29.80 -8.91
N PHE A 51 -4.18 28.77 -8.35
CA PHE A 51 -4.03 27.39 -8.83
C PHE A 51 -5.19 26.99 -9.73
N ASN A 52 -4.91 26.17 -10.73
CA ASN A 52 -5.98 25.51 -11.44
C ASN A 52 -6.63 24.39 -10.57
N PRO A 53 -7.86 23.94 -10.89
CA PRO A 53 -8.60 23.01 -10.03
C PRO A 53 -7.92 21.66 -9.76
N ASN A 54 -7.03 21.21 -10.65
CA ASN A 54 -6.28 19.96 -10.49
C ASN A 54 -4.83 20.17 -10.00
N GLN A 55 -4.49 21.41 -9.57
CA GLN A 55 -3.16 21.80 -9.08
C GLN A 55 -2.00 21.46 -10.03
N SER A 56 -2.26 21.31 -11.33
CA SER A 56 -1.22 21.04 -12.34
C SER A 56 -0.61 22.30 -12.94
N SER A 57 -1.22 23.47 -12.70
CA SER A 57 -0.68 24.76 -13.11
C SER A 57 -0.97 25.83 -12.07
N LEU A 58 -0.04 26.76 -11.96
CA LEU A 58 -0.01 27.86 -11.02
C LEU A 58 0.22 29.14 -11.82
N SER A 59 -0.55 30.17 -11.54
CA SER A 59 -0.39 31.51 -12.11
C SER A 59 -0.03 32.48 -11.00
N VAL A 60 1.03 33.26 -11.22
CA VAL A 60 1.47 34.33 -10.33
C VAL A 60 1.32 35.66 -11.06
N GLU A 61 0.59 36.61 -10.48
CA GLU A 61 0.38 37.96 -11.02
C GLU A 61 0.77 39.01 -9.98
N GLY A 62 1.54 40.01 -10.38
CA GLY A 62 2.02 41.08 -9.52
C GLY A 62 2.86 42.09 -10.31
N ASP A 63 3.38 43.10 -9.63
CA ASP A 63 4.25 44.15 -10.19
C ASP A 63 5.63 44.23 -9.53
N ASP A 64 5.84 43.54 -8.40
CA ASP A 64 7.12 43.45 -7.68
C ASP A 64 7.95 42.23 -8.14
N ILE A 65 9.05 42.50 -8.85
CA ILE A 65 9.98 41.48 -9.36
C ILE A 65 10.65 40.71 -8.23
N ASP A 66 11.00 41.38 -7.12
CA ASP A 66 11.66 40.72 -5.98
C ASP A 66 10.70 39.74 -5.29
N ALA A 67 9.41 40.08 -5.25
CA ALA A 67 8.37 39.18 -4.77
C ALA A 67 8.18 37.98 -5.70
N PHE A 68 8.20 38.18 -7.03
CA PHE A 68 8.16 37.10 -8.01
C PHE A 68 9.32 36.12 -7.83
N ASP A 69 10.55 36.62 -7.68
CA ASP A 69 11.73 35.78 -7.49
C ASP A 69 11.59 34.92 -6.23
N LYS A 70 11.09 35.49 -5.13
CA LYS A 70 10.81 34.73 -3.91
C LYS A 70 9.76 33.66 -4.13
N VAL A 71 8.68 33.96 -4.86
CA VAL A 71 7.62 32.98 -5.14
C VAL A 71 8.18 31.82 -5.96
N MET A 72 8.91 32.12 -7.03
CA MET A 72 9.52 31.12 -7.90
C MET A 72 10.44 30.15 -7.14
N GLN A 73 11.18 30.65 -6.15
CA GLN A 73 12.05 29.82 -5.28
C GLN A 73 11.28 28.87 -4.37
N HIS A 74 9.99 29.13 -4.09
CA HIS A 74 9.15 28.33 -3.20
C HIS A 74 8.12 27.47 -3.93
N ILE A 75 8.12 27.49 -5.27
CA ILE A 75 7.31 26.55 -6.06
C ILE A 75 7.90 25.16 -5.91
N SER A 76 7.08 24.23 -5.44
CA SER A 76 7.48 22.84 -5.20
C SER A 76 6.57 21.89 -5.96
N TYR A 77 7.14 20.77 -6.39
CA TYR A 77 6.36 19.62 -6.84
C TYR A 77 6.02 18.75 -5.63
N LEU A 78 4.75 18.44 -5.43
CA LEU A 78 4.27 17.61 -4.34
C LEU A 78 3.60 16.36 -4.89
N ASN A 79 3.99 15.19 -4.38
CA ASN A 79 3.30 13.93 -4.60
C ASN A 79 3.11 13.19 -3.28
N SER A 80 1.88 13.19 -2.78
CA SER A 80 1.47 12.53 -1.52
C SER A 80 0.93 11.12 -1.74
N ARG A 81 1.09 10.54 -2.94
CA ARG A 81 0.76 9.13 -3.18
C ARG A 81 1.78 8.26 -2.46
N GLN A 82 1.30 7.22 -1.78
CA GLN A 82 2.16 6.22 -1.16
C GLN A 82 3.01 5.47 -2.20
N PHE A 83 2.44 5.20 -3.38
CA PHE A 83 3.13 4.64 -4.54
C PHE A 83 2.98 5.60 -5.72
N PRO A 84 3.83 6.64 -5.84
CA PRO A 84 3.84 7.55 -6.97
C PRO A 84 3.97 6.80 -8.30
N THR A 85 3.33 7.32 -9.34
CA THR A 85 3.50 6.75 -10.69
C THR A 85 4.86 7.17 -11.24
N PRO A 86 5.78 6.24 -11.55
CA PRO A 86 7.13 6.59 -11.98
C PRO A 86 7.11 7.34 -13.31
N GLY A 87 8.15 8.12 -13.56
CA GLY A 87 8.40 8.76 -14.85
C GLY A 87 8.50 10.28 -14.79
N ILE A 88 8.63 10.86 -15.97
CA ILE A 88 8.98 12.27 -16.16
C ILE A 88 7.72 13.14 -16.06
N ARG A 89 7.80 14.25 -15.34
CA ARG A 89 6.81 15.33 -15.31
C ARG A 89 7.41 16.55 -15.96
N HIS A 90 6.99 16.85 -17.18
CA HIS A 90 7.44 18.04 -17.90
C HIS A 90 6.83 19.30 -17.27
N LEU A 91 7.69 20.28 -17.00
CA LEU A 91 7.33 21.59 -16.49
C LEU A 91 7.64 22.63 -17.57
N ARG A 92 6.74 23.59 -17.72
CA ARG A 92 6.92 24.74 -18.59
C ARG A 92 6.57 26.00 -17.82
N ILE A 93 7.47 26.98 -17.88
CA ILE A 93 7.28 28.30 -17.31
C ILE A 93 7.14 29.25 -18.50
N SER A 94 6.02 29.96 -18.54
CA SER A 94 5.73 30.98 -19.55
C SER A 94 5.42 32.29 -18.87
N THR A 95 6.07 33.37 -19.32
CA THR A 95 5.97 34.68 -18.69
C THR A 95 5.37 35.68 -19.65
N THR A 96 4.33 36.40 -19.22
CA THR A 96 3.73 37.49 -19.99
C THR A 96 3.96 38.82 -19.27
N VAL A 97 4.72 39.72 -19.89
CA VAL A 97 5.00 41.05 -19.34
C VAL A 97 4.01 42.05 -19.93
N LYS A 98 3.33 42.83 -19.09
CA LYS A 98 2.46 43.93 -19.49
C LYS A 98 3.17 45.25 -19.20
N CYS A 99 3.53 46.00 -20.25
CA CYS A 99 4.20 47.30 -20.12
C CYS A 99 3.22 48.44 -20.36
N PHE A 100 3.47 49.57 -19.72
CA PHE A 100 2.67 50.77 -19.88
C PHE A 100 3.18 51.60 -21.08
N ASN A 101 2.29 52.40 -21.69
CA ASN A 101 2.61 53.44 -22.70
C ASN A 101 3.20 53.00 -24.05
N GLU A 102 2.68 51.91 -24.66
CA GLU A 102 3.05 51.48 -26.04
C GLU A 102 4.53 51.13 -26.26
N GLU A 103 5.34 51.06 -25.19
CA GLU A 103 6.72 50.60 -25.27
C GLU A 103 6.79 49.10 -25.58
N THR A 104 7.79 48.69 -26.36
CA THR A 104 8.04 47.28 -26.63
C THR A 104 8.45 46.57 -25.35
N CYS A 105 7.59 45.67 -24.87
CA CYS A 105 7.90 44.86 -23.71
C CYS A 105 9.13 43.98 -23.91
N VAL A 106 9.84 43.75 -22.80
CA VAL A 106 10.85 42.70 -22.73
C VAL A 106 10.17 41.36 -22.98
N ALA A 107 10.64 40.63 -23.98
CA ALA A 107 10.26 39.25 -24.20
C ALA A 107 11.06 38.35 -23.25
N VAL A 108 10.37 37.63 -22.39
CA VAL A 108 10.97 36.61 -21.53
C VAL A 108 10.75 35.26 -22.22
N PRO A 109 11.82 34.52 -22.55
CA PRO A 109 11.68 33.22 -23.19
C PRO A 109 11.05 32.20 -22.23
N ASP A 110 10.27 31.28 -22.79
CA ASP A 110 9.76 30.15 -22.02
C ASP A 110 10.92 29.28 -21.53
N ALA A 111 10.80 28.80 -20.30
CA ALA A 111 11.72 27.84 -19.72
C ALA A 111 11.03 26.47 -19.61
N GLU A 112 11.75 25.41 -19.96
CA GLU A 112 11.29 24.04 -19.83
C GLU A 112 12.19 23.28 -18.85
N GLY A 113 11.58 22.40 -18.08
CA GLY A 113 12.26 21.55 -17.12
C GLY A 113 11.50 20.25 -16.92
N TYR A 114 12.00 19.40 -16.04
CA TYR A 114 11.27 18.21 -15.65
C TYR A 114 11.58 17.80 -14.22
N VAL A 115 10.62 17.11 -13.62
CA VAL A 115 10.80 16.36 -12.38
C VAL A 115 10.77 14.88 -12.73
N MET A 116 11.76 14.13 -12.25
CA MET A 116 11.80 12.68 -12.40
C MET A 116 11.22 12.04 -11.14
N VAL A 117 10.08 11.37 -11.28
CA VAL A 117 9.52 10.54 -10.21
C VAL A 117 10.14 9.16 -10.33
N LEU A 118 10.95 8.78 -9.35
CA LEU A 118 11.59 7.48 -9.29
C LEU A 118 10.55 6.37 -9.04
N GLN A 119 10.95 5.14 -9.32
CA GLN A 119 10.11 3.99 -9.03
C GLN A 119 9.96 3.82 -7.52
N PRO A 120 8.74 3.84 -6.95
CA PRO A 120 8.59 3.55 -5.54
C PRO A 120 8.93 2.10 -5.29
N GLU A 121 9.51 1.85 -4.13
CA GLU A 121 9.68 0.51 -3.61
C GLU A 121 8.31 -0.13 -3.37
N GLU A 122 8.21 -1.39 -3.78
CA GLU A 122 6.96 -2.14 -3.63
C GLU A 122 6.89 -2.77 -2.23
N PRO A 123 5.71 -2.80 -1.60
CA PRO A 123 5.55 -3.41 -0.30
C PRO A 123 5.67 -4.92 -0.44
N LYS A 124 6.40 -5.52 0.50
CA LYS A 124 6.58 -6.97 0.60
C LYS A 124 5.79 -7.49 1.78
N ILE A 125 4.74 -8.27 1.49
CA ILE A 125 3.97 -8.98 2.51
C ILE A 125 4.71 -10.27 2.87
N SER A 126 5.02 -10.43 4.15
CA SER A 126 5.72 -11.59 4.71
C SER A 126 4.83 -12.31 5.72
N LEU A 127 4.56 -13.58 5.42
CA LEU A 127 3.87 -14.53 6.28
C LEU A 127 4.90 -15.42 6.96
N SER A 128 4.86 -15.49 8.29
CA SER A 128 5.77 -16.30 9.10
C SER A 128 5.05 -16.93 10.29
N GLY A 129 5.59 -18.03 10.82
CA GLY A 129 4.99 -18.76 11.94
C GLY A 129 5.51 -20.19 11.98
N ILE A 130 4.88 -21.03 12.79
CA ILE A 130 5.16 -22.48 12.80
C ILE A 130 4.66 -23.12 11.50
N ASP A 131 5.58 -23.74 10.77
CA ASP A 131 5.35 -24.36 9.47
C ASP A 131 5.25 -25.90 9.52
N HIS A 132 5.49 -26.52 10.67
CA HIS A 132 5.29 -27.94 10.88
C HIS A 132 4.93 -28.26 12.33
N PHE A 133 3.93 -29.12 12.54
CA PHE A 133 3.61 -29.62 13.88
C PHE A 133 2.85 -30.94 13.86
N ALA A 134 2.87 -31.64 14.99
CA ALA A 134 2.16 -32.90 15.19
C ALA A 134 1.10 -32.76 16.31
N ARG A 135 -0.02 -33.48 16.19
CA ARG A 135 -1.10 -33.56 17.19
C ARG A 135 -1.64 -34.98 17.26
N SER A 136 -2.23 -35.35 18.39
CA SER A 136 -2.79 -36.69 18.50
C SER A 136 -4.00 -36.87 17.57
N SER A 137 -4.24 -38.10 17.11
CA SER A 137 -5.41 -38.46 16.28
C SER A 137 -6.73 -37.95 16.91
N ALA A 138 -6.86 -38.10 18.22
CA ALA A 138 -8.03 -37.66 18.98
C ALA A 138 -8.32 -36.15 18.86
N GLU A 139 -7.30 -35.32 18.64
CA GLU A 139 -7.48 -33.87 18.47
C GLU A 139 -8.05 -33.52 17.08
N PHE A 140 -7.63 -34.22 16.02
CA PHE A 140 -8.18 -34.02 14.68
C PHE A 140 -9.63 -34.52 14.56
N GLU A 141 -9.95 -35.62 15.23
CA GLU A 141 -11.29 -36.22 15.26
C GLU A 141 -12.24 -35.46 16.19
N SER A 142 -11.70 -34.57 17.03
CA SER A 142 -12.48 -33.79 17.98
C SER A 142 -13.40 -32.78 17.26
N PRO A 143 -14.52 -32.39 17.89
CA PRO A 143 -15.38 -31.32 17.36
C PRO A 143 -14.67 -29.97 17.23
N GLU A 144 -13.58 -29.74 17.99
CA GLU A 144 -12.81 -28.48 17.96
C GLU A 144 -11.79 -28.46 16.82
N GLY A 145 -11.28 -29.62 16.42
CA GLY A 145 -10.22 -29.74 15.44
C GLY A 145 -8.92 -29.03 15.84
N VAL A 146 -7.96 -29.07 14.94
CA VAL A 146 -6.61 -28.56 15.17
C VAL A 146 -6.46 -27.18 14.53
N THR A 147 -5.96 -26.20 15.29
CA THR A 147 -5.64 -24.86 14.74
C THR A 147 -4.51 -24.96 13.74
N LEU A 148 -4.75 -24.48 12.51
CA LEU A 148 -3.80 -24.61 11.42
C LEU A 148 -2.66 -23.58 11.49
N PHE A 149 -2.93 -22.39 12.03
CA PHE A 149 -2.01 -21.25 12.03
C PHE A 149 -1.89 -20.59 13.42
N PRO A 150 -1.44 -21.29 14.49
CA PRO A 150 -1.50 -20.75 15.86
C PRO A 150 -0.57 -19.55 16.12
N GLU A 151 0.54 -19.44 15.39
CA GLU A 151 1.56 -18.40 15.58
C GLU A 151 1.82 -17.58 14.31
N LEU A 152 0.82 -17.52 13.41
CA LEU A 152 0.96 -16.76 12.17
C LEU A 152 1.16 -15.28 12.46
N ARG A 153 2.17 -14.71 11.80
CA ARG A 153 2.50 -13.30 11.74
C ARG A 153 2.49 -12.82 10.30
N ILE A 154 1.81 -11.69 10.09
CA ILE A 154 1.68 -11.01 8.81
C ILE A 154 2.31 -9.62 8.96
N VAL A 155 3.42 -9.42 8.28
CA VAL A 155 4.15 -8.14 8.28
C VAL A 155 4.25 -7.63 6.85
N SER A 156 4.11 -6.32 6.65
CA SER A 156 4.40 -5.69 5.37
C SER A 156 5.51 -4.67 5.54
N THR A 157 6.51 -4.75 4.68
CA THR A 157 7.70 -3.90 4.72
C THR A 157 7.94 -3.20 3.39
N ILE A 158 8.45 -1.98 3.43
CA ILE A 158 9.06 -1.29 2.29
C ILE A 158 10.56 -1.12 2.58
N THR A 159 11.41 -1.34 1.58
CA THR A 159 12.87 -1.38 1.73
C THR A 159 13.52 -0.05 1.38
N ARG A 160 13.52 0.93 2.28
CA ARG A 160 14.06 2.26 1.99
C ARG A 160 15.58 2.25 1.94
N GLU A 161 16.12 2.73 0.83
CA GLU A 161 17.51 3.19 0.79
C GLU A 161 17.63 4.46 1.66
N VAL A 162 18.30 4.34 2.80
CA VAL A 162 18.65 5.52 3.61
C VAL A 162 19.97 6.03 3.06
N GLU A 163 19.96 7.23 2.47
CA GLU A 163 21.21 7.94 2.22
C GLU A 163 21.91 8.11 3.57
N ALA A 164 23.10 7.52 3.71
CA ALA A 164 23.86 7.57 4.95
C ALA A 164 24.11 9.04 5.31
N ASP A 165 23.57 9.45 6.47
CA ASP A 165 23.78 10.79 7.01
C ASP A 165 25.29 10.93 7.28
N PRO A 166 26.02 11.86 6.62
CA PRO A 166 27.48 11.94 6.67
C PRO A 166 28.02 12.37 8.05
N GLU A 167 27.16 12.57 9.04
CA GLU A 167 27.53 13.13 10.35
C GLU A 167 27.81 12.08 11.45
N THR A 168 27.71 10.77 11.19
CA THR A 168 27.97 9.74 12.23
C THR A 168 29.29 8.97 12.09
N GLU A 169 30.11 9.22 11.07
CA GLU A 169 31.47 8.64 10.97
C GLU A 169 32.56 9.64 11.38
N VAL A 170 32.54 10.05 12.65
CA VAL A 170 33.74 10.63 13.27
C VAL A 170 33.93 10.05 14.66
N THR A 171 34.30 8.78 14.74
CA THR A 171 35.22 8.31 15.78
C THR A 171 35.83 6.96 15.42
N GLU A 172 37.16 6.95 15.53
CA GLU A 172 38.07 5.80 15.53
C GLU A 172 38.53 5.26 14.17
N GLY A 173 39.79 5.60 13.87
CA GLY A 173 40.51 5.14 12.70
C GLY A 173 40.77 3.64 12.74
N ASN A 174 40.57 3.02 11.58
CA ASN A 174 41.46 2.00 11.05
C ASN A 174 41.40 2.10 9.52
N GLU A 175 42.58 2.16 8.92
CA GLU A 175 42.78 2.14 7.48
C GLU A 175 42.58 0.70 7.00
N ASP A 176 41.40 0.36 6.50
CA ASP A 176 41.21 -0.76 5.55
C ASP A 176 39.79 -0.69 4.93
N ASP A 177 39.76 -0.39 3.63
CA ASP A 177 38.68 -0.60 2.63
C ASP A 177 37.28 0.01 2.88
N PRO A 178 36.86 1.09 2.17
CA PRO A 178 35.51 1.62 2.27
C PRO A 178 34.59 0.77 1.40
N THR A 179 34.14 -0.38 1.91
CA THR A 179 32.91 -0.97 1.42
C THR A 179 31.78 -0.09 1.93
N VAL A 180 31.26 0.78 1.06
CA VAL A 180 30.00 1.50 1.27
C VAL A 180 28.92 0.44 1.44
N GLN A 181 28.66 0.03 2.67
CA GLN A 181 27.51 -0.80 2.98
C GLN A 181 26.30 0.12 2.90
N GLU A 182 25.59 0.08 1.78
CA GLU A 182 24.24 0.60 1.68
C GLU A 182 23.41 -0.02 2.81
N THR A 183 23.12 0.78 3.84
CA THR A 183 22.26 0.37 4.93
C THR A 183 20.81 0.43 4.44
N VAL A 184 20.33 -0.67 3.85
CA VAL A 184 18.93 -0.81 3.47
C VAL A 184 18.09 -1.00 4.73
N VAL A 185 17.22 -0.04 5.04
CA VAL A 185 16.33 -0.11 6.22
C VAL A 185 14.96 -0.58 5.77
N SER A 186 14.52 -1.72 6.29
CA SER A 186 13.16 -2.22 6.06
C SER A 186 12.21 -1.61 7.09
N GLU A 187 11.31 -0.74 6.65
CA GLU A 187 10.30 -0.14 7.51
C GLU A 187 8.99 -0.93 7.44
N GLU A 188 8.44 -1.29 8.60
CA GLU A 188 7.09 -1.85 8.68
C GLU A 188 6.04 -0.77 8.41
N ILE A 189 5.04 -1.15 7.64
CA ILE A 189 3.99 -0.25 7.18
C ILE A 189 2.63 -0.89 7.39
N MET A 190 1.69 -0.08 7.87
CA MET A 190 0.33 -0.55 8.14
C MET A 190 -0.51 -0.54 6.86
N HIS A 191 -0.56 -1.70 6.21
CA HIS A 191 -1.35 -1.94 5.01
C HIS A 191 -2.61 -2.77 5.28
N ASN A 192 -3.56 -2.70 4.34
CA ASN A 192 -4.77 -3.51 4.40
C ASN A 192 -4.68 -4.63 3.36
N LEU A 193 -4.95 -5.85 3.80
CA LEU A 193 -5.14 -6.98 2.90
C LEU A 193 -6.54 -6.96 2.32
N ASP A 194 -6.71 -7.55 1.13
CA ASP A 194 -8.01 -7.75 0.49
C ASP A 194 -8.44 -9.22 0.43
N THR A 195 -7.47 -10.15 0.41
CA THR A 195 -7.72 -11.57 0.25
C THR A 195 -6.66 -12.37 1.00
N CYS A 196 -7.07 -13.45 1.65
CA CYS A 196 -6.17 -14.53 2.07
C CYS A 196 -6.79 -15.86 1.64
N GLU A 197 -5.97 -16.69 1.01
CA GLU A 197 -6.36 -17.99 0.47
C GLU A 197 -5.53 -19.08 1.15
N VAL A 198 -6.23 -20.07 1.70
CA VAL A 198 -5.66 -21.30 2.26
C VAL A 198 -6.02 -22.44 1.32
N THR A 199 -5.02 -23.11 0.76
CA THR A 199 -5.19 -24.21 -0.20
C THR A 199 -4.60 -25.50 0.31
N ALA A 200 -5.29 -26.62 0.11
CA ALA A 200 -4.70 -27.94 0.32
C ALA A 200 -3.62 -28.20 -0.73
N ILE A 201 -2.46 -28.74 -0.30
CA ILE A 201 -1.37 -29.13 -1.20
C ILE A 201 -1.45 -30.63 -1.45
N GLY A 202 -1.38 -31.04 -2.72
CA GLY A 202 -1.53 -32.42 -3.14
C GLY A 202 -2.96 -32.69 -3.58
N ASP A 203 -3.57 -33.73 -3.04
CA ASP A 203 -4.98 -34.06 -3.31
C ASP A 203 -5.92 -33.07 -2.63
N GLU A 204 -7.10 -32.86 -3.23
CA GLU A 204 -8.18 -32.06 -2.61
C GLU A 204 -8.59 -32.64 -1.26
N LEU A 205 -9.25 -31.84 -0.43
CA LEU A 205 -9.82 -32.31 0.83
C LEU A 205 -10.88 -33.38 0.54
N ASP A 206 -10.74 -34.52 1.19
CA ASP A 206 -11.78 -35.54 1.16
C ASP A 206 -12.97 -35.06 1.98
N GLY A 207 -14.02 -34.54 1.34
CA GLY A 207 -15.19 -33.99 2.05
C GLY A 207 -15.94 -34.99 2.95
N GLU A 208 -15.67 -36.29 2.85
CA GLU A 208 -16.21 -37.30 3.79
C GLU A 208 -15.41 -37.40 5.09
N HIS A 209 -14.11 -37.09 5.04
CA HIS A 209 -13.17 -37.34 6.14
C HIS A 209 -12.40 -36.10 6.61
N GLU A 210 -12.30 -35.06 5.80
CA GLU A 210 -11.50 -33.87 6.05
C GLU A 210 -12.35 -32.60 5.91
N SER A 211 -12.08 -31.61 6.75
CA SER A 211 -12.67 -30.28 6.57
C SER A 211 -11.76 -29.17 7.10
N LEU A 212 -11.85 -28.01 6.44
CA LEU A 212 -11.36 -26.74 6.95
C LEU A 212 -12.55 -25.90 7.38
N GLU A 213 -12.59 -25.56 8.66
CA GLU A 213 -13.68 -24.81 9.26
C GLU A 213 -13.22 -23.46 9.79
N LEU A 214 -14.10 -22.46 9.63
CA LEU A 214 -13.95 -21.13 10.19
C LEU A 214 -15.36 -20.54 10.43
N ASP A 215 -15.58 -19.94 11.60
CA ASP A 215 -16.88 -19.37 11.96
C ASP A 215 -17.18 -18.10 11.13
N VAL A 216 -18.16 -18.22 10.23
CA VAL A 216 -18.61 -17.13 9.35
C VAL A 216 -19.12 -15.92 10.13
N SER A 217 -19.66 -16.12 11.34
CA SER A 217 -20.16 -15.02 12.16
C SER A 217 -19.02 -14.10 12.64
N GLN A 218 -17.84 -14.66 12.93
CA GLN A 218 -16.64 -13.91 13.32
C GLN A 218 -16.10 -13.06 12.16
N LEU A 219 -16.21 -13.58 10.92
CA LEU A 219 -15.83 -12.88 9.69
C LEU A 219 -16.76 -11.72 9.40
N GLN A 220 -18.08 -11.96 9.43
CA GLN A 220 -19.08 -10.94 9.12
C GLN A 220 -19.04 -9.76 10.09
N GLN A 221 -18.77 -10.00 11.38
CA GLN A 221 -18.57 -8.93 12.37
C GLN A 221 -17.40 -7.99 12.01
N ARG A 222 -16.41 -8.50 11.27
CA ARG A 222 -15.24 -7.76 10.78
C ARG A 222 -15.42 -7.23 9.35
N GLY A 223 -16.58 -7.48 8.73
CA GLY A 223 -16.85 -7.11 7.35
C GLY A 223 -16.02 -7.89 6.33
N LEU A 224 -15.69 -9.14 6.66
CA LEU A 224 -15.03 -10.11 5.78
C LEU A 224 -16.05 -11.17 5.33
N GLU A 225 -15.79 -11.75 4.17
CA GLU A 225 -16.55 -12.85 3.60
C GLU A 225 -15.63 -14.06 3.41
N MET A 226 -16.22 -15.26 3.33
CA MET A 226 -15.48 -16.49 3.08
C MET A 226 -16.21 -17.38 2.08
N SER A 227 -15.43 -18.01 1.21
CA SER A 227 -15.83 -19.11 0.36
C SER A 227 -15.04 -20.36 0.74
N ALA A 228 -15.71 -21.50 0.86
CA ALA A 228 -15.11 -22.79 1.22
C ALA A 228 -15.37 -23.82 0.11
N SER A 229 -14.38 -24.65 -0.17
CA SER A 229 -14.45 -25.76 -1.11
C SER A 229 -13.47 -26.87 -0.71
N ASN A 230 -13.48 -27.99 -1.45
CA ASN A 230 -12.51 -29.06 -1.22
C ASN A 230 -11.06 -28.64 -1.57
N LEU A 231 -10.88 -27.54 -2.31
CA LEU A 231 -9.55 -26.97 -2.58
C LEU A 231 -9.02 -26.16 -1.38
N GLY A 232 -9.90 -25.68 -0.51
CA GLY A 232 -9.56 -24.88 0.67
C GLY A 232 -10.51 -23.72 0.94
N LEU A 233 -9.99 -22.68 1.60
CA LEU A 233 -10.73 -21.50 2.05
C LEU A 233 -10.21 -20.22 1.40
N VAL A 234 -11.11 -19.36 0.95
CA VAL A 234 -10.78 -18.01 0.48
C VAL A 234 -11.52 -16.99 1.33
N ILE A 235 -10.79 -16.10 1.98
CA ILE A 235 -11.32 -15.00 2.80
C ILE A 235 -11.12 -13.69 2.04
N THR A 236 -12.19 -12.94 1.81
CA THR A 236 -12.17 -11.69 1.04
C THR A 236 -12.70 -10.51 1.85
N GLY A 237 -12.18 -9.31 1.58
CA GLY A 237 -12.64 -8.04 2.15
C GLY A 237 -11.49 -7.17 2.68
N VAL A 238 -11.50 -5.88 2.34
CA VAL A 238 -10.41 -4.97 2.74
C VAL A 238 -10.38 -4.77 4.26
N ASN A 239 -9.29 -5.20 4.90
CA ASN A 239 -9.10 -5.07 6.34
C ASN A 239 -7.61 -5.06 6.75
N THR A 240 -7.33 -4.64 7.98
CA THR A 240 -5.96 -4.57 8.55
C THR A 240 -5.34 -5.96 8.68
N MET A 241 -4.01 -6.04 8.55
CA MET A 241 -3.25 -7.29 8.75
C MET A 241 -3.53 -7.97 10.09
N SER A 242 -3.61 -7.22 11.20
CA SER A 242 -3.92 -7.79 12.52
C SER A 242 -5.32 -8.43 12.60
N ASN A 243 -6.31 -7.88 11.88
CA ASN A 243 -7.64 -8.51 11.81
C ASN A 243 -7.61 -9.81 11.01
N TYR A 244 -6.81 -9.86 9.94
CA TYR A 244 -6.58 -11.09 9.17
C TYR A 244 -5.83 -12.14 10.00
N GLU A 245 -4.76 -11.77 10.71
CA GLU A 245 -4.04 -12.66 11.64
C GLU A 245 -5.01 -13.34 12.62
N GLN A 246 -5.80 -12.55 13.33
CA GLN A 246 -6.75 -13.06 14.33
C GLN A 246 -7.79 -14.00 13.72
N VAL A 247 -8.21 -13.78 12.47
CA VAL A 247 -9.17 -14.65 11.79
C VAL A 247 -8.51 -15.94 11.33
N LEU A 248 -7.29 -15.85 10.76
CA LEU A 248 -6.54 -17.01 10.28
C LEU A 248 -6.14 -17.94 11.43
N HIS A 249 -5.89 -17.38 12.63
CA HIS A 249 -5.68 -18.15 13.87
C HIS A 249 -6.90 -19.00 14.29
N LEU A 250 -8.10 -18.69 13.77
CA LEU A 250 -9.33 -19.43 14.08
C LEU A 250 -9.60 -20.57 13.09
N ILE A 251 -8.81 -20.72 12.02
CA ILE A 251 -9.00 -21.81 11.05
C ILE A 251 -8.67 -23.14 11.73
N ARG A 252 -9.62 -24.07 11.66
CA ARG A 252 -9.51 -25.41 12.20
C ARG A 252 -9.49 -26.44 11.08
N TYR A 253 -8.55 -27.37 11.16
CA TYR A 253 -8.53 -28.56 10.34
C TYR A 253 -9.02 -29.76 11.15
N LYS A 254 -9.96 -30.52 10.59
CA LYS A 254 -10.50 -31.75 11.17
C LYS A 254 -10.28 -32.90 10.22
N ASN A 255 -10.01 -34.07 10.81
CA ASN A 255 -9.90 -35.32 10.08
C ASN A 255 -10.54 -36.45 10.90
N TRP A 256 -11.54 -37.13 10.35
CA TRP A 256 -12.26 -38.25 10.98
C TRP A 256 -11.72 -39.64 10.58
N HIS A 257 -10.63 -39.68 9.82
CA HIS A 257 -9.92 -40.89 9.41
C HIS A 257 -8.39 -40.73 9.54
N THR A 258 -7.95 -40.44 10.77
CA THR A 258 -6.54 -40.13 11.06
C THR A 258 -5.59 -41.31 10.90
N GLU A 259 -6.09 -42.56 10.91
CA GLU A 259 -5.28 -43.77 10.69
C GLU A 259 -4.59 -43.79 9.31
N ALA A 260 -5.11 -43.04 8.33
CA ALA A 260 -4.54 -42.89 6.99
C ALA A 260 -3.73 -41.59 6.81
N LEU A 261 -3.73 -40.70 7.81
CA LEU A 261 -3.06 -39.40 7.74
C LEU A 261 -1.62 -39.51 8.25
N PHE A 262 -0.65 -39.55 7.33
CA PHE A 262 0.77 -39.42 7.69
C PHE A 262 1.17 -37.95 7.85
N ASP A 263 0.92 -37.16 6.82
CA ASP A 263 1.13 -35.71 6.78
C ASP A 263 0.10 -35.04 5.86
N ARG A 264 -0.37 -33.85 6.23
CA ARG A 264 -1.23 -33.00 5.40
C ARG A 264 -0.66 -31.59 5.32
N LYS A 265 -0.59 -31.05 4.10
CA LYS A 265 0.06 -29.75 3.85
C LYS A 265 -0.94 -28.74 3.32
N PHE A 266 -0.83 -27.52 3.83
CA PHE A 266 -1.65 -26.38 3.41
C PHE A 266 -0.75 -25.21 3.04
N LYS A 267 -1.21 -24.39 2.10
CA LYS A 267 -0.54 -23.17 1.67
C LYS A 267 -1.43 -21.97 1.93
N LEU A 268 -0.93 -20.99 2.67
CA LEU A 268 -1.54 -19.69 2.87
C LEU A 268 -0.83 -18.65 1.98
N VAL A 269 -1.64 -17.86 1.26
CA VAL A 269 -1.20 -16.69 0.49
C VAL A 269 -2.16 -15.54 0.77
N CYS A 270 -1.63 -14.34 0.99
CA CYS A 270 -2.44 -13.14 1.17
C CYS A 270 -2.08 -12.06 0.14
N SER A 271 -3.02 -11.18 -0.17
CA SER A 271 -2.83 -10.09 -1.14
C SER A 271 -3.35 -8.74 -0.67
N GLU A 272 -2.79 -7.71 -1.30
CA GLU A 272 -3.19 -6.31 -1.19
C GLU A 272 -3.38 -5.67 -2.59
N LEU A 273 -4.19 -4.60 -2.65
CA LEU A 273 -4.49 -3.82 -3.85
C LEU A 273 -5.05 -4.66 -5.01
N ASN A 274 -5.99 -5.54 -4.68
CA ASN A 274 -6.64 -6.52 -5.55
C ASN A 274 -5.64 -7.46 -6.23
N GLY A 275 -4.76 -8.07 -5.44
CA GLY A 275 -3.78 -9.04 -5.96
C GLY A 275 -2.55 -8.41 -6.62
N ARG A 276 -2.36 -7.08 -6.51
CA ARG A 276 -1.15 -6.43 -7.04
C ARG A 276 0.08 -6.86 -6.26
N TYR A 277 -0.03 -6.92 -4.94
CA TYR A 277 1.03 -7.37 -4.05
C TYR A 277 0.59 -8.66 -3.39
N ILE A 278 1.43 -9.69 -3.49
CA ILE A 278 1.15 -11.03 -3.01
C ILE A 278 2.25 -11.42 -2.03
N SER A 279 1.88 -12.08 -0.94
CA SER A 279 2.83 -12.57 0.05
C SER A 279 3.69 -13.71 -0.47
N ASN A 280 4.69 -14.13 0.32
CA ASN A 280 5.28 -15.44 0.14
C ASN A 280 4.25 -16.58 0.33
N ASP A 281 4.57 -17.74 -0.23
CA ASP A 281 3.86 -18.99 0.03
C ASP A 281 4.21 -19.48 1.45
N PHE A 282 3.30 -19.33 2.41
CA PHE A 282 3.47 -19.91 3.74
C PHE A 282 2.86 -21.31 3.76
N LYS A 283 3.71 -22.33 3.88
CA LYS A 283 3.28 -23.73 3.87
C LYS A 283 3.31 -24.27 5.30
N VAL A 284 2.23 -24.94 5.70
CA VAL A 284 2.15 -25.60 6.99
C VAL A 284 1.90 -27.09 6.80
N GLU A 285 2.66 -27.91 7.51
CA GLU A 285 2.54 -29.36 7.53
C GLU A 285 2.00 -29.83 8.88
N VAL A 286 0.95 -30.64 8.85
CA VAL A 286 0.32 -31.21 10.03
C VAL A 286 0.39 -32.72 9.98
N SER A 287 0.81 -33.35 11.07
CA SER A 287 0.98 -34.80 11.20
C SER A 287 0.33 -35.33 12.48
N VAL A 288 0.08 -36.64 12.52
CA VAL A 288 -0.49 -37.38 13.66
C VAL A 288 0.60 -37.96 14.54
#